data_AF-A0A3B4H6D7-F1
#
_entry.id   AF-A0A3B4H6D7-F1
#
_cell.length_a   1.000
_cell.length_b   1.000
_cell.length_c   1.000
_cell.angle_alpha   90.00
_cell.angle_beta   90.00
_cell.angle_gamma   90.00
#
_symmetry.space_group_name_H-M   'P 1'
#
loop_
_entity.id
_entity.type
_entity.pdbx_description
1 polymer ?
#
loop_
_entity_poly.entity_id
_entity_poly.type
_entity_poly.pdbx_seq_one_letter_code
_entity_poly.pdbx_strand_id
1 'polypeptide(L)'
;MDTSNGVLLPFYDPDTNVVYLCGKGDSSIRYFEITDEAPYVHFLNTFASKEPQRGMGYMPKRGLDVNKCEIARFYKLHERKCEPIVMTVPRKSDLFQDDLYPDTAGPDPALEAEEWFDGKNGDPILISLKNGYVPGKNREFKVVKKNMLDNKVTKNSEKSSSSNKSSHPLEEILKEIKSLKDMISSQEKRIVQLEEQMSKLAI
;
A
#
# COMPACT_ATOMS: atom_id res chain seq x y z
N MET A 1 3.92 33.38 -2.41
CA MET A 1 3.16 32.66 -3.46
C MET A 1 4.16 32.11 -4.46
N ASP A 2 4.06 30.82 -4.75
CA ASP A 2 4.80 30.23 -5.87
C ASP A 2 4.18 30.66 -7.19
N THR A 3 4.99 31.08 -8.15
CA THR A 3 4.54 31.59 -9.46
C THR A 3 4.90 30.63 -10.60
N SER A 4 5.43 29.44 -10.30
CA SER A 4 5.77 28.47 -11.34
C SER A 4 4.52 27.75 -11.86
N ASN A 5 4.45 27.59 -13.18
CA ASN A 5 3.36 26.88 -13.86
C ASN A 5 3.48 25.34 -13.75
N GLY A 6 4.55 24.84 -13.11
CA GLY A 6 4.84 23.42 -13.02
C GLY A 6 4.05 22.76 -11.89
N VAL A 7 3.53 21.55 -12.13
CA VAL A 7 2.95 20.73 -11.07
C VAL A 7 4.06 20.39 -10.06
N LEU A 8 3.84 20.78 -8.80
CA LEU A 8 4.74 20.44 -7.70
C LEU A 8 4.58 18.97 -7.32
N LEU A 9 5.71 18.26 -7.21
CA LEU A 9 5.77 16.89 -6.72
C LEU A 9 6.22 16.93 -5.24
N PRO A 10 5.40 16.41 -4.31
CA PRO A 10 5.78 16.29 -2.91
C PRO A 10 6.61 15.02 -2.67
N PHE A 11 7.72 15.17 -1.96
CA PHE A 11 8.52 14.08 -1.42
C PHE A 11 8.52 14.22 0.10
N TYR A 12 7.77 13.35 0.78
CA TYR A 12 7.65 13.36 2.23
C TYR A 12 8.64 12.39 2.86
N ASP A 13 9.36 12.88 3.86
CA ASP A 13 10.25 12.11 4.70
C ASP A 13 9.57 11.88 6.07
N PRO A 14 9.07 10.67 6.35
CA PRO A 14 8.38 10.38 7.62
C PRO A 14 9.34 10.34 8.82
N ASP A 15 10.64 10.14 8.61
CA ASP A 15 11.60 10.00 9.71
C ASP A 15 11.94 11.38 10.31
N THR A 16 11.90 12.44 9.49
CA THR A 16 12.20 13.82 9.91
C THR A 16 11.01 14.76 9.81
N ASN A 17 9.84 14.26 9.38
CA ASN A 17 8.63 15.06 9.08
C ASN A 17 8.88 16.23 8.11
N VAL A 18 9.80 16.06 7.15
CA VAL A 18 10.12 17.10 6.16
C VAL A 18 9.46 16.77 4.83
N VAL A 19 8.77 17.74 4.24
CA VAL A 19 8.25 17.64 2.87
C VAL A 19 9.07 18.53 1.94
N TYR A 20 9.54 17.95 0.84
CA TYR A 20 10.24 18.66 -0.23
C TYR A 20 9.30 18.82 -1.43
N LEU A 21 9.21 20.03 -1.97
CA LEU A 21 8.39 20.38 -3.12
C LEU A 21 9.29 20.82 -4.27
N CYS A 22 9.13 20.17 -5.42
CA CYS A 22 9.78 20.58 -6.65
C CYS A 22 8.93 20.18 -7.88
N GLY A 23 8.88 21.04 -8.89
CA GLY A 23 8.12 20.80 -10.12
C GLY A 23 9.02 20.70 -11.35
N LYS A 24 8.56 20.03 -12.40
CA LYS A 24 9.26 20.09 -13.70
C LYS A 24 9.27 21.54 -14.21
N GLY A 25 10.42 22.00 -14.67
CA GLY A 25 10.63 23.39 -15.08
C GLY A 25 11.13 24.29 -13.95
N ASP A 26 11.01 23.88 -12.69
CA ASP A 26 11.56 24.65 -11.57
C ASP A 26 13.08 24.51 -11.50
N SER A 27 13.75 25.55 -11.02
CA SER A 27 15.17 25.52 -10.71
C SER A 27 15.44 25.43 -9.20
N SER A 28 14.40 25.18 -8.39
CA SER A 28 14.48 25.17 -6.94
C SER A 28 13.75 24.00 -6.29
N ILE A 29 14.17 23.64 -5.08
CA ILE A 29 13.51 22.66 -4.22
C ILE A 29 13.20 23.39 -2.90
N ARG A 30 11.92 23.55 -2.60
CA ARG A 30 11.44 24.12 -1.34
C ARG A 30 11.19 23.01 -0.34
N TYR A 31 11.45 23.25 0.93
CA TYR A 31 11.16 22.25 1.96
C TYR A 31 10.62 22.85 3.23
N PHE A 32 9.75 22.08 3.86
CA PHE A 32 8.94 22.47 5.01
C PHE A 32 8.98 21.35 6.04
N GLU A 33 8.93 21.73 7.31
CA GLU A 33 8.74 20.83 8.43
C GLU A 33 7.26 20.77 8.77
N ILE A 34 6.76 19.56 9.02
CA ILE A 34 5.38 19.31 9.46
C ILE A 34 5.42 18.96 10.94
N THR A 35 4.64 19.67 11.75
CA THR A 35 4.54 19.50 13.20
C THR A 35 3.09 19.60 13.63
N ASP A 36 2.79 19.17 14.87
CA ASP A 36 1.47 19.30 15.46
C ASP A 36 1.19 20.70 16.04
N GLU A 37 2.16 21.62 15.96
CA GLU A 37 2.04 22.99 16.45
C GLU A 37 1.67 23.96 15.31
N ALA A 38 0.66 24.80 15.52
CA ALA A 38 0.27 25.83 14.55
C ALA A 38 1.46 26.74 14.16
N PRO A 39 1.66 27.08 12.88
CA PRO A 39 0.79 26.85 11.71
C PRO A 39 0.88 25.45 11.05
N TYR A 40 1.41 24.44 11.75
CA TYR A 40 1.57 23.03 11.38
C TYR A 40 2.61 22.77 10.29
N VAL A 41 2.66 23.62 9.26
CA VAL A 41 3.63 23.54 8.17
C VAL A 41 4.56 24.75 8.23
N HIS A 42 5.82 24.51 8.54
CA HIS A 42 6.84 25.53 8.76
C HIS A 42 7.81 25.54 7.59
N PHE A 43 7.94 26.67 6.90
CA PHE A 43 8.93 26.81 5.84
C PHE A 43 10.34 26.76 6.43
N LEU A 44 11.16 25.82 5.94
CA LEU A 44 12.55 25.72 6.36
C LEU A 44 13.44 26.57 5.46
N ASN A 45 13.59 26.18 4.19
CA ASN A 45 14.44 26.88 3.25
C ASN A 45 14.16 26.45 1.80
N THR A 46 14.89 27.04 0.85
CA THR A 46 14.86 26.72 -0.57
C THR A 46 16.27 26.44 -1.07
N PHE A 47 16.48 25.26 -1.63
CA PHE A 47 17.62 25.03 -2.49
C PHE A 47 17.35 25.67 -3.85
N ALA A 48 18.24 26.54 -4.33
CA ALA A 48 18.10 27.21 -5.62
C ALA A 48 19.28 26.88 -6.53
N SER A 49 18.99 26.75 -7.82
CA SER A 49 19.98 26.50 -8.87
C SER A 49 19.60 27.29 -10.13
N LYS A 50 20.50 27.32 -11.12
CA LYS A 50 20.29 28.08 -12.35
C LYS A 50 19.52 27.32 -13.42
N GLU A 51 19.65 25.99 -13.44
CA GLU A 51 19.10 25.15 -14.50
C GLU A 51 17.73 24.58 -14.09
N PRO A 52 16.72 24.55 -14.98
CA PRO A 52 15.42 23.95 -14.68
C PRO A 52 15.50 22.42 -14.67
N GLN A 53 14.77 21.78 -13.76
CA GLN A 53 14.69 20.31 -13.68
C GLN A 53 13.72 19.73 -14.73
N ARG A 54 14.13 18.65 -15.39
CA ARG A 54 13.29 17.83 -16.29
C ARG A 54 12.57 16.70 -15.55
N GLY A 55 13.06 16.36 -14.37
CA GLY A 55 12.54 15.34 -13.47
C GLY A 55 13.36 15.28 -12.19
N MET A 56 12.86 14.51 -11.22
CA MET A 56 13.50 14.38 -9.93
C MET A 56 13.39 12.93 -9.45
N GLY A 57 14.52 12.34 -9.07
CA GLY A 57 14.58 11.12 -8.28
C GLY A 57 14.84 11.43 -6.81
N TYR A 58 14.47 10.51 -5.92
CA TYR A 58 14.67 10.64 -4.47
C TYR A 58 15.27 9.34 -3.93
N MET A 59 16.34 9.46 -3.15
CA MET A 59 17.05 8.32 -2.56
C MET A 59 16.31 7.81 -1.33
N PRO A 60 16.02 6.50 -1.23
CA PRO A 60 15.54 5.90 0.00
C PRO A 60 16.54 6.05 1.14
N LYS A 61 16.06 6.12 2.39
CA LYS A 61 16.87 6.29 3.61
C LYS A 61 18.09 5.38 3.72
N ARG A 62 17.93 4.12 3.28
CA ARG A 62 18.98 3.09 3.27
C ARG A 62 20.17 3.40 2.35
N GLY A 63 20.06 4.36 1.43
CA GLY A 63 21.14 4.77 0.51
C GLY A 63 21.79 6.12 0.84
N LEU A 64 21.43 6.73 1.97
CA LEU A 64 22.00 7.98 2.45
C LEU A 64 23.31 7.75 3.22
N ASP A 65 24.18 8.75 3.23
CA ASP A 65 25.43 8.76 3.99
C ASP A 65 25.19 9.35 5.39
N VAL A 66 24.82 8.47 6.33
CA VAL A 66 24.52 8.84 7.72
C VAL A 66 25.71 9.48 8.46
N ASN A 67 26.94 9.16 8.05
CA ASN A 67 28.15 9.73 8.65
C ASN A 67 28.33 11.21 8.29
N LYS A 68 27.70 11.67 7.19
CA LYS A 68 27.73 13.07 6.77
C LYS A 68 26.46 13.84 7.16
N CYS A 69 25.60 13.27 8.00
CA CYS A 69 24.31 13.87 8.36
C CYS A 69 23.43 14.20 7.13
N GLU A 70 23.54 13.38 6.06
CA GLU A 70 22.67 13.47 4.90
C GLU A 70 21.28 12.91 5.24
N ILE A 71 20.26 13.77 5.16
CA ILE A 71 18.87 13.38 5.48
C ILE A 71 18.03 13.08 4.23
N ALA A 72 18.43 13.61 3.08
CA ALA A 72 17.83 13.32 1.78
C ALA A 72 18.84 13.50 0.65
N ARG A 73 18.69 12.71 -0.41
CA ARG A 73 19.43 12.88 -1.67
C ARG A 73 18.47 12.90 -2.84
N PHE A 74 18.50 13.98 -3.58
CA PHE A 74 17.75 14.13 -4.82
C PHE A 74 18.63 13.81 -6.02
N TYR A 75 18.04 13.25 -7.07
CA TYR A 75 18.68 13.03 -8.35
C TYR A 75 17.99 13.91 -9.38
N LYS A 76 18.51 15.13 -9.53
CA LYS A 76 17.95 16.14 -10.41
C LYS A 76 18.30 15.82 -11.86
N LEU A 77 17.28 15.60 -12.67
CA LEU A 77 17.46 15.41 -14.10
C LEU A 77 17.51 16.76 -14.80
N HIS A 78 18.58 16.96 -15.56
CA HIS A 78 18.73 18.03 -16.52
C HIS A 78 18.43 17.50 -17.93
N GLU A 79 18.69 18.29 -18.95
CA GLU A 79 18.48 17.85 -20.34
C GLU A 79 19.36 16.64 -20.73
N ARG A 80 20.61 16.60 -20.27
CA ARG A 80 21.62 15.59 -20.67
C ARG A 80 22.44 15.00 -19.53
N LYS A 81 22.11 15.31 -18.27
CA LYS A 81 22.82 14.82 -17.08
C LYS A 81 21.88 14.56 -15.92
N CYS A 82 22.29 13.69 -15.01
CA CYS A 82 21.68 13.49 -13.71
C CYS A 82 22.63 14.03 -12.64
N GLU A 83 22.18 14.99 -11.85
CA GLU A 83 22.96 15.65 -10.80
C GLU A 83 22.44 15.26 -9.42
N PRO A 84 23.26 14.65 -8.55
CA PRO A 84 22.87 14.40 -7.17
C PRO A 84 22.89 15.71 -6.37
N ILE A 85 21.81 16.00 -5.64
CA ILE A 85 21.69 17.11 -4.69
C ILE A 85 21.53 16.50 -3.30
N VAL A 86 22.49 16.77 -2.43
CA VAL A 86 22.55 16.27 -1.06
C VAL A 86 21.94 17.31 -0.12
N MET A 87 20.97 16.88 0.69
CA MET A 87 20.40 17.68 1.77
C MET A 87 21.01 17.21 3.09
N THR A 88 21.72 18.11 3.77
CA THR A 88 22.49 17.80 4.96
C THR A 88 22.06 18.68 6.12
N VAL A 89 21.92 18.08 7.30
CA VAL A 89 21.77 18.83 8.55
C VAL A 89 23.17 19.18 9.06
N PRO A 90 23.52 20.46 9.22
CA PRO A 90 24.86 20.85 9.66
C PRO A 90 25.05 20.52 11.15
N ARG A 91 25.68 19.37 11.45
CA ARG A 91 26.06 18.95 12.81
C ARG A 91 27.59 18.95 12.95
N LYS A 92 28.08 19.20 14.17
CA LYS A 92 29.51 19.19 14.53
C LYS A 92 29.86 17.92 15.32
N SER A 93 29.50 16.75 14.82
CA SER A 93 29.76 15.49 15.49
C SER A 93 29.98 14.37 14.48
N ASP A 94 31.00 13.55 14.72
CA ASP A 94 31.26 12.32 13.98
C ASP A 94 30.47 11.12 14.55
N LEU A 95 29.73 11.34 15.64
CA LEU A 95 28.85 10.32 16.22
C LEU A 95 27.56 10.20 15.41
N PHE A 96 27.05 8.98 15.32
CA PHE A 96 25.73 8.72 14.75
C PHE A 96 24.66 9.55 15.46
N GLN A 97 23.82 10.22 14.66
CA GLN A 97 22.76 11.11 15.14
C GLN A 97 21.45 10.33 15.22
N ASP A 98 21.20 9.66 16.35
CA ASP A 98 19.98 8.84 16.56
C ASP A 98 18.69 9.69 16.40
N ASP A 99 18.75 11.01 16.60
CA ASP A 99 17.63 11.95 16.41
C ASP A 99 17.30 12.23 14.93
N LEU A 100 18.27 12.14 14.03
CA LEU A 100 18.06 12.33 12.58
C LEU A 100 17.73 11.03 11.85
N TYR A 101 18.05 9.90 12.46
CA TYR A 101 17.95 8.58 11.88
C TYR A 101 17.27 7.60 12.85
N PRO A 102 15.96 7.79 13.13
CA PRO A 102 15.18 6.77 13.81
C PRO A 102 15.17 5.47 12.99
N ASP A 103 14.66 4.40 13.59
CA ASP A 103 14.47 3.15 12.86
C ASP A 103 13.52 3.37 11.68
N THR A 104 13.99 3.04 10.48
CA THR A 104 13.32 3.37 9.21
C THR A 104 12.81 2.12 8.51
N ALA A 105 11.89 2.27 7.55
CA ALA A 105 11.33 1.14 6.83
C ALA A 105 12.40 0.31 6.09
N GLY A 106 12.47 -0.97 6.44
CA GLY A 106 13.40 -1.94 5.87
C GLY A 106 13.00 -2.46 4.48
N PRO A 107 13.84 -3.35 3.91
CA PRO A 107 13.56 -3.98 2.61
C PRO A 107 12.57 -5.16 2.70
N ASP A 108 12.35 -5.70 3.90
CA ASP A 108 11.53 -6.89 4.09
C ASP A 108 10.05 -6.53 4.23
N PRO A 109 9.14 -7.23 3.52
CA PRO A 109 7.71 -6.99 3.63
C PRO A 109 7.18 -7.47 4.99
N ALA A 110 6.25 -6.72 5.57
CA ALA A 110 5.58 -7.10 6.81
C ALA A 110 4.51 -8.18 6.61
N LEU A 111 3.93 -8.26 5.41
CA LEU A 111 2.85 -9.17 5.05
C LEU A 111 3.10 -9.76 3.67
N GLU A 112 2.66 -11.00 3.47
CA GLU A 112 2.54 -11.57 2.13
C GLU A 112 1.30 -11.01 1.41
N ALA A 113 1.29 -11.11 0.08
CA ALA A 113 0.23 -10.52 -0.74
C ALA A 113 -1.16 -11.08 -0.38
N GLU A 114 -1.28 -12.39 -0.19
CA GLU A 114 -2.53 -13.05 0.19
C GLU A 114 -3.07 -12.56 1.54
N GLU A 115 -2.18 -12.33 2.51
CA GLU A 115 -2.57 -11.86 3.84
C GLU A 115 -3.14 -10.45 3.80
N TRP A 116 -2.55 -9.58 2.98
CA TRP A 116 -3.08 -8.23 2.75
C TRP A 116 -4.43 -8.28 2.02
N PHE A 117 -4.60 -9.16 1.04
CA PHE A 117 -5.90 -9.37 0.38
C PHE A 117 -6.99 -9.91 1.32
N ASP A 118 -6.61 -10.70 2.32
CA ASP A 118 -7.50 -11.17 3.39
C ASP A 118 -7.79 -10.08 4.45
N GLY A 119 -7.27 -8.87 4.26
CA GLY A 119 -7.56 -7.70 5.09
C GLY A 119 -6.64 -7.53 6.30
N LYS A 120 -5.52 -8.25 6.39
CA LYS A 120 -4.52 -8.00 7.44
C LYS A 120 -3.80 -6.68 7.18
N ASN A 121 -3.45 -5.99 8.27
CA ASN A 121 -2.59 -4.82 8.26
C ASN A 121 -1.30 -5.14 9.03
N GLY A 122 -0.18 -4.61 8.54
CA GLY A 122 1.13 -4.79 9.16
C GLY A 122 1.98 -3.57 8.91
N ASP A 123 2.54 -3.01 9.97
CA ASP A 123 3.45 -1.88 9.89
C ASP A 123 4.79 -2.32 9.26
N PRO A 124 5.50 -1.42 8.56
CA PRO A 124 6.79 -1.73 7.96
C PRO A 124 7.76 -2.32 8.99
N ILE A 125 8.51 -3.36 8.60
CA ILE A 125 9.58 -3.89 9.44
C ILE A 125 10.70 -2.85 9.47
N LEU A 126 10.93 -2.25 10.64
CA LEU A 126 11.91 -1.19 10.80
C LEU A 126 13.33 -1.74 10.96
N ILE A 127 14.31 -0.97 10.49
CA ILE A 127 15.74 -1.26 10.63
C ILE A 127 16.50 -0.01 11.07
N SER A 128 17.57 -0.20 11.84
CA SER A 128 18.47 0.88 12.23
C SER A 128 19.53 1.14 11.16
N LEU A 129 19.83 2.41 10.88
CA LEU A 129 20.90 2.81 9.96
C LEU A 129 22.26 3.02 10.64
N LYS A 130 22.36 2.80 11.96
CA LYS A 130 23.55 3.11 12.78
C LYS A 130 24.85 2.48 12.28
N ASN A 131 24.76 1.24 11.79
CA ASN A 131 25.91 0.49 11.27
C ASN A 131 26.00 0.51 9.73
N GLY A 132 25.27 1.43 9.10
CA GLY A 132 25.02 1.40 7.66
C GLY A 132 24.07 0.27 7.25
N TYR A 133 23.57 0.35 6.02
CA TYR A 133 22.72 -0.69 5.46
C TYR A 133 23.57 -1.81 4.85
N VAL A 134 23.45 -3.02 5.39
CA VAL A 134 24.00 -4.24 4.78
C VAL A 134 22.87 -4.94 4.03
N PRO A 135 22.96 -5.12 2.70
CA PRO A 135 21.94 -5.85 1.96
C PRO A 135 21.79 -7.28 2.50
N GLY A 136 20.55 -7.66 2.80
CA GLY A 136 20.22 -9.07 3.05
C GLY A 136 20.51 -9.95 1.83
N LYS A 137 20.50 -11.28 2.01
CA LYS A 137 20.70 -12.25 0.91
C LYS A 137 19.79 -11.90 -0.28
N ASN A 138 20.38 -11.81 -1.47
CA ASN A 138 19.64 -11.55 -2.72
C ASN A 138 18.44 -12.49 -2.84
N ARG A 139 17.23 -11.94 -2.72
CA ARG A 139 16.00 -12.66 -3.06
C ARG A 139 15.84 -12.60 -4.57
N GLU A 140 16.02 -13.73 -5.24
CA GLU A 140 15.69 -13.84 -6.66
C GLU A 140 14.17 -13.70 -6.82
N PHE A 141 13.72 -12.71 -7.58
CA PHE A 141 12.29 -12.52 -7.85
C PHE A 141 11.81 -13.64 -8.79
N LYS A 142 11.03 -14.58 -8.24
CA LYS A 142 10.43 -15.68 -8.99
C LYS A 142 8.97 -15.38 -9.26
N VAL A 143 8.61 -15.25 -10.54
CA VAL A 143 7.21 -15.10 -10.95
C VAL A 143 6.52 -16.45 -10.87
N VAL A 144 5.63 -16.61 -9.90
CA VAL A 144 4.70 -17.74 -9.84
C VAL A 144 3.44 -17.35 -10.61
N LYS A 145 3.28 -17.85 -11.84
CA LYS A 145 2.03 -17.69 -12.62
C LYS A 145 0.93 -18.58 -12.02
N LYS A 146 0.32 -18.16 -10.92
CA LYS A 146 -0.98 -18.72 -10.51
C LYS A 146 -2.07 -17.98 -11.26
N ASN A 147 -2.81 -18.68 -12.11
CA ASN A 147 -4.03 -18.14 -12.71
C ASN A 147 -5.08 -17.93 -11.62
N MET A 148 -5.22 -16.68 -11.15
CA MET A 148 -6.23 -16.28 -10.16
C MET A 148 -7.67 -16.52 -10.67
N LEU A 149 -7.85 -16.66 -12.00
CA LEU A 149 -9.13 -16.94 -12.65
C LEU A 149 -9.54 -18.43 -12.60
N ASP A 150 -8.59 -19.37 -12.50
CA ASP A 150 -8.90 -20.81 -12.43
C ASP A 150 -9.46 -21.23 -11.06
N ASN A 151 -9.08 -20.49 -10.00
CA ASN A 151 -9.48 -20.83 -8.63
C ASN A 151 -10.92 -20.42 -8.27
N LYS A 152 -11.71 -19.88 -9.21
CA LYS A 152 -13.14 -19.65 -8.97
C LYS A 152 -14.00 -20.91 -9.16
N VAL A 153 -13.42 -22.04 -9.57
CA VAL A 153 -14.15 -23.32 -9.79
C VAL A 153 -13.80 -24.42 -8.78
N THR A 154 -12.74 -24.31 -7.96
CA THR A 154 -12.28 -25.46 -7.15
C THR A 154 -11.81 -25.13 -5.72
N LYS A 155 -12.33 -24.08 -5.08
CA LYS A 155 -12.30 -23.97 -3.61
C LYS A 155 -13.65 -24.42 -3.02
N ASN A 156 -13.83 -25.74 -2.97
CA ASN A 156 -14.57 -26.42 -1.90
C ASN A 156 -14.20 -27.92 -1.90
N SER A 157 -12.91 -28.23 -1.68
CA SER A 157 -12.49 -29.56 -1.23
C SER A 157 -11.17 -29.48 -0.43
N GLU A 158 -11.36 -29.44 0.89
CA GLU A 158 -10.58 -30.13 1.93
C GLU A 158 -9.11 -29.75 2.20
N LYS A 159 -8.85 -29.30 3.44
CA LYS A 159 -8.20 -30.19 4.42
C LYS A 159 -8.44 -29.77 5.87
N SER A 160 -8.46 -30.80 6.69
CA SER A 160 -9.12 -30.96 7.99
C SER A 160 -8.12 -31.01 9.16
N SER A 161 -8.60 -30.59 10.33
CA SER A 161 -8.45 -31.28 11.62
C SER A 161 -9.57 -30.73 12.51
N SER A 162 -10.58 -31.48 12.96
CA SER A 162 -10.50 -32.64 13.83
C SER A 162 -11.86 -33.38 13.85
N SER A 163 -11.81 -34.70 14.05
CA SER A 163 -12.87 -35.59 14.56
C SER A 163 -14.20 -35.75 13.79
N ASN A 164 -14.34 -36.95 13.20
CA ASN A 164 -15.55 -37.78 13.08
C ASN A 164 -16.89 -37.11 12.71
N LYS A 165 -17.40 -37.35 11.49
CA LYS A 165 -18.72 -38.01 11.23
C LYS A 165 -19.15 -37.99 9.75
N SER A 166 -19.42 -39.20 9.25
CA SER A 166 -20.48 -39.64 8.32
C SER A 166 -20.75 -38.88 7.02
N SER A 167 -20.65 -39.61 5.90
CA SER A 167 -21.03 -39.29 4.51
C SER A 167 -22.55 -39.12 4.24
N HIS A 168 -23.35 -38.80 5.25
CA HIS A 168 -24.81 -38.65 5.14
C HIS A 168 -25.39 -37.26 4.75
N PRO A 169 -24.70 -36.10 4.86
CA PRO A 169 -25.36 -34.80 4.73
C PRO A 169 -25.87 -34.44 3.33
N LEU A 170 -25.15 -34.82 2.26
CA LEU A 170 -25.46 -34.36 0.90
C LEU A 170 -26.73 -35.01 0.31
N GLU A 171 -26.94 -36.30 0.59
CA GLU A 171 -28.10 -37.05 0.13
C GLU A 171 -29.40 -36.52 0.78
N GLU A 172 -29.30 -36.09 2.04
CA GLU A 172 -30.41 -35.55 2.82
C GLU A 172 -30.79 -34.15 2.33
N ILE A 173 -29.80 -33.30 2.06
CA ILE A 173 -30.00 -31.97 1.47
C ILE A 173 -30.63 -32.07 0.06
N LEU A 174 -30.22 -33.03 -0.76
CA LEU A 174 -30.81 -33.22 -2.09
C LEU A 174 -32.27 -33.69 -2.02
N LYS A 175 -32.61 -34.56 -1.05
CA LYS A 175 -34.00 -34.95 -0.78
C LYS A 175 -34.84 -33.77 -0.30
N GLU A 176 -34.29 -32.93 0.57
CA GLU A 176 -34.97 -31.76 1.11
C GLU A 176 -35.24 -30.72 0.02
N ILE A 177 -34.26 -30.45 -0.85
CA ILE A 177 -34.45 -29.56 -2.02
C ILE A 177 -35.54 -30.11 -2.95
N LYS A 178 -35.59 -31.42 -3.18
CA LYS A 178 -36.63 -32.04 -4.01
C LYS A 178 -38.01 -31.89 -3.37
N SER A 179 -38.11 -32.18 -2.07
CA SER A 179 -39.37 -32.03 -1.31
C SER A 179 -39.87 -30.58 -1.29
N LEU A 180 -38.98 -29.61 -1.14
CA LEU A 180 -39.32 -28.18 -1.16
C LEU A 180 -39.83 -27.76 -2.55
N LYS A 181 -39.21 -28.23 -3.63
CA LYS A 181 -39.68 -27.97 -5.00
C LYS A 181 -41.06 -28.55 -5.26
N ASP A 182 -41.32 -29.78 -4.82
CA ASP A 182 -42.63 -30.42 -4.98
C ASP A 182 -43.71 -29.67 -4.18
N MET A 183 -43.38 -29.22 -2.96
CA MET A 183 -44.28 -28.43 -2.13
C MET A 183 -44.61 -27.07 -2.77
N ILE A 184 -43.62 -26.35 -3.30
CA ILE A 184 -43.83 -25.08 -4.02
C ILE A 184 -44.76 -25.28 -5.21
N SER A 185 -44.54 -26.32 -6.02
CA SER A 185 -45.42 -26.62 -7.17
C SER A 185 -46.86 -26.94 -6.75
N SER A 186 -47.05 -27.61 -5.60
CA SER A 186 -48.39 -27.87 -5.06
C SER A 186 -49.07 -26.59 -4.58
N GLN A 187 -48.31 -25.68 -3.97
CA GLN A 187 -48.81 -24.40 -3.47
C GLN A 187 -49.18 -23.47 -4.63
N GLU A 188 -48.38 -23.40 -5.70
CA GLU A 188 -48.71 -22.64 -6.91
C GLU A 188 -50.03 -23.10 -7.52
N LYS A 189 -50.25 -24.41 -7.65
CA LYS A 189 -51.53 -24.95 -8.15
C LYS A 189 -52.71 -24.58 -7.26
N ARG A 190 -52.51 -24.60 -5.94
CA ARG A 190 -53.56 -24.22 -4.98
C ARG A 190 -53.87 -22.73 -5.03
N ILE A 191 -52.85 -21.89 -5.19
CA ILE A 191 -53.02 -20.44 -5.38
C ILE A 191 -53.85 -20.17 -6.62
N VAL A 192 -53.51 -20.79 -7.76
CA VAL A 192 -54.29 -20.64 -9.00
C VAL A 192 -55.75 -21.07 -8.82
N GLN A 193 -56.00 -22.20 -8.15
CA GLN A 193 -57.37 -22.64 -7.88
C GLN A 193 -58.15 -21.68 -6.95
N LEU A 194 -57.49 -21.12 -5.94
CA LEU A 194 -58.10 -20.16 -5.03
C LEU A 194 -58.37 -18.82 -5.74
N GLU A 195 -57.47 -18.37 -6.60
CA GLU A 195 -57.66 -17.19 -7.43
C GLU A 195 -58.84 -17.37 -8.40
N GLU A 196 -58.96 -18.54 -9.05
CA GLU A 196 -60.12 -18.87 -9.88
C GLU A 196 -61.42 -18.89 -9.08
N GLN A 197 -61.44 -19.47 -7.86
CA GLN A 197 -62.62 -19.47 -7.00
C GLN A 197 -62.99 -18.06 -6.53
N MET A 198 -62.01 -17.23 -6.17
CA MET A 198 -62.23 -15.82 -5.81
C MET A 198 -62.79 -15.02 -6.98
N SER A 199 -62.33 -15.26 -8.22
CA SER A 199 -62.88 -14.59 -9.42
C SER A 199 -64.35 -14.94 -9.66
N LYS A 200 -64.79 -16.15 -9.30
CA LYS A 200 -66.19 -16.59 -9.45
C LYS A 200 -67.12 -16.05 -8.37
N LEU A 201 -66.58 -15.60 -7.24
CA LEU A 201 -67.31 -14.96 -6.15
C LEU A 201 -67.38 -13.43 -6.27
N ALA A 202 -66.65 -12.83 -7.21
CA ALA A 202 -66.58 -11.38 -7.43
C ALA A 202 -67.65 -10.84 -8.41
N ILE A 203 -68.87 -11.39 -8.38
CA ILE A 203 -70.08 -10.84 -9.04
C ILE A 203 -71.01 -10.27 -7.98
#